data_AF-A0A3M1D3J0-F1
#
_entry.id   AF-A0A3M1D3J0-F1
#
_cell.length_a   1.000
_cell.length_b   1.000
_cell.length_c   1.000
_cell.angle_alpha   90.00
_cell.angle_beta   90.00
_cell.angle_gamma   90.00
#
_symmetry.space_group_name_H-M   'P 1'
#
loop_
_entity.id
_entity.type
_entity.pdbx_description
1 polymer ?
#
loop_
_entity_poly.entity_id
_entity_poly.type
_entity_poly.pdbx_seq_one_letter_code
_entity_poly.pdbx_strand_id
1 'polypeptide(L)'
;MKNLAYFCAYAPLPLLSSCGFRPLRVLPTENAPEAAGQWLHDNMCPHVKRLLDRAVAGELPKLDAVLVVNSCDPMRRLADAWR
;
A
#
# COMPACT_ATOMS: atom_id res chain seq x y z
N MET A 1 17.87 0.16 9.87
CA MET A 1 16.40 0.10 10.10
C MET A 1 15.75 -0.54 8.89
N LYS A 2 14.73 -1.37 9.10
CA LYS A 2 14.00 -2.06 8.02
C LYS A 2 12.94 -1.14 7.42
N ASN A 3 12.82 -1.10 6.09
CA ASN A 3 11.83 -0.26 5.39
C ASN A 3 10.45 -0.93 5.46
N LEU A 4 9.44 -0.19 5.91
CA LEU A 4 8.07 -0.67 5.98
C LEU A 4 7.14 0.31 5.27
N ALA A 5 6.43 -0.15 4.24
CA ALA A 5 5.45 0.68 3.55
C ALA A 5 4.12 0.74 4.31
N TYR A 6 3.44 1.88 4.30
CA TYR A 6 2.08 2.00 4.81
C TYR A 6 1.19 2.87 3.92
N PHE A 7 -0.10 2.50 3.86
CA PHE A 7 -1.06 3.07 2.89
C PHE A 7 -2.19 3.88 3.52
N CYS A 8 -2.44 3.73 4.82
CA CYS A 8 -3.52 4.44 5.52
C CYS A 8 -3.01 5.50 6.51
N ALA A 9 -3.71 6.64 6.63
CA ALA A 9 -3.34 7.69 7.57
C ALA A 9 -3.42 7.23 9.05
N TYR A 10 -4.24 6.20 9.32
CA TYR A 10 -4.38 5.57 10.64
C TYR A 10 -3.22 4.63 11.01
N ALA A 11 -2.12 4.58 10.24
CA ALA A 11 -0.97 3.77 10.59
C ALA A 11 -0.35 4.24 11.92
N PRO A 12 -0.08 3.35 12.88
CA PRO A 12 0.46 3.71 14.19
C PRO A 12 1.97 3.99 14.11
N LEU A 13 2.35 5.13 13.52
CA LEU A 13 3.75 5.48 13.25
C LEU A 13 4.67 5.40 14.48
N PRO A 14 4.27 5.87 15.69
CA PRO A 14 5.12 5.75 16.88
C PRO A 14 5.46 4.31 17.24
N LEU A 15 4.51 3.38 17.08
CA LEU A 15 4.72 1.95 17.35
C LEU A 15 5.67 1.32 16.32
N LEU A 16 5.51 1.66 15.03
CA LEU A 16 6.38 1.12 13.98
C LEU A 16 7.82 1.59 14.17
N SER A 17 8.01 2.87 14.49
CA SER A 17 9.32 3.46 14.77
C SER A 17 9.97 2.83 16.01
N SER A 18 9.22 2.57 17.09
CA SER A 18 9.75 1.91 18.29
C SER A 18 10.14 0.44 18.06
N CYS A 19 9.51 -0.23 17.10
CA CYS A 19 9.89 -1.57 16.65
C CYS A 19 11.10 -1.58 15.68
N GLY A 20 11.75 -0.44 15.42
CA GLY A 20 12.94 -0.37 14.56
C GLY A 20 12.66 -0.34 13.06
N PHE A 21 11.41 -0.08 12.66
CA PHE A 21 11.03 0.14 11.27
C PHE A 21 11.20 1.60 10.87
N ARG A 22 11.54 1.84 9.60
CA ARG A 22 11.42 3.14 8.93
C ARG A 22 10.09 3.15 8.16
N PRO A 23 9.01 3.75 8.69
CA PRO A 23 7.74 3.80 7.99
C PRO A 23 7.82 4.73 6.78
N LEU A 24 7.46 4.22 5.61
CA LEU A 24 7.45 4.93 4.34
C LEU A 24 6.00 5.06 3.87
N ARG A 25 5.53 6.32 3.80
CA ARG A 25 4.19 6.61 3.28
C ARG A 25 4.17 6.32 1.78
N VAL A 26 3.29 5.42 1.35
CA VAL A 26 3.01 5.23 -0.07
C VAL A 26 1.69 5.92 -0.39
N LEU A 27 1.75 6.80 -1.40
CA LEU A 27 0.59 7.51 -1.93
C LEU A 27 0.35 7.09 -3.39
N PRO A 28 -0.87 7.22 -3.92
CA PRO A 28 -1.12 7.10 -5.35
C PRO A 28 -0.25 8.06 -6.17
N THR A 29 0.04 7.68 -7.40
CA THR A 29 0.62 8.54 -8.43
C THR A 29 -0.25 8.48 -9.68
N GLU A 30 -0.21 9.53 -10.50
CA GLU A 30 -0.97 9.57 -11.76
C GLU A 30 -0.28 8.75 -12.87
N ASN A 31 1.03 8.52 -12.75
CA ASN A 31 1.85 7.88 -13.78
C ASN A 31 1.96 6.35 -13.67
N ALA A 32 1.11 5.71 -12.87
CA ALA A 32 1.15 4.26 -12.68
C ALA A 32 0.33 3.53 -13.77
N PRO A 33 0.76 2.36 -14.24
CA PRO A 33 0.03 1.57 -15.25
C PRO A 33 -1.34 1.17 -14.71
N GLU A 34 -2.38 1.06 -15.53
CA GLU A 34 -3.70 0.58 -15.10
C GLU A 34 -3.76 -0.95 -15.02
N ALA A 35 -2.91 -1.55 -14.18
CA ALA A 35 -2.75 -3.00 -14.05
C ALA A 35 -3.64 -3.62 -12.96
N ALA A 36 -4.05 -2.83 -11.97
CA ALA A 36 -4.79 -3.27 -10.79
C ALA A 36 -6.13 -3.93 -11.12
N GLY A 37 -6.68 -3.67 -12.31
CA GLY A 37 -7.89 -4.33 -12.82
C GLY A 37 -7.80 -5.85 -12.90
N GLN A 38 -6.59 -6.41 -12.92
CA GLN A 38 -6.38 -7.87 -12.92
C GLN A 38 -6.63 -8.52 -11.55
N TRP A 39 -6.54 -7.74 -10.46
CA TRP A 39 -6.74 -8.21 -9.08
C TRP A 39 -7.95 -7.61 -8.40
N LEU A 40 -8.34 -6.40 -8.81
CA LEU A 40 -9.40 -5.61 -8.19
C LEU A 40 -10.43 -5.20 -9.23
N HIS A 41 -11.71 -5.34 -8.89
CA HIS A 41 -12.82 -4.92 -9.73
C HIS A 41 -12.76 -3.41 -10.06
N ASP A 42 -13.32 -3.00 -11.20
CA ASP A 42 -13.25 -1.60 -11.64
C ASP A 42 -13.97 -0.60 -10.75
N ASN A 43 -15.01 -1.05 -10.05
CA ASN A 43 -15.72 -0.27 -9.03
C ASN A 43 -14.94 -0.14 -7.69
N MET A 44 -13.66 -0.53 -7.66
CA MET A 44 -12.81 -0.36 -6.48
C MET A 44 -12.31 1.07 -6.36
N CYS A 45 -12.07 1.53 -5.12
CA CYS A 45 -11.55 2.87 -4.84
C CYS A 45 -10.28 3.17 -5.67
N PRO A 46 -10.25 4.27 -6.45
CA PRO A 46 -9.10 4.63 -7.28
C PRO A 46 -7.80 4.78 -6.48
N HIS A 47 -7.89 5.25 -5.23
CA HIS A 47 -6.74 5.34 -4.33
C HIS A 47 -6.05 3.98 -4.15
N VAL A 48 -6.82 2.93 -3.90
CA VAL A 48 -6.29 1.58 -3.70
C VAL A 48 -5.82 0.96 -5.01
N LYS A 49 -6.57 1.12 -6.11
CA LYS A 49 -6.13 0.64 -7.42
C LYS A 49 -4.76 1.22 -7.78
N ARG A 50 -4.60 2.55 -7.66
CA ARG A 50 -3.33 3.22 -7.97
C ARG A 50 -2.18 2.85 -7.02
N LEU A 51 -2.46 2.51 -5.76
CA LEU A 51 -1.43 1.98 -4.87
C LEU A 51 -0.93 0.59 -5.34
N LEU A 52 -1.85 -0.27 -5.75
CA LEU A 52 -1.52 -1.59 -6.29
C LEU A 52 -0.79 -1.47 -7.63
N ASP A 53 -1.23 -0.55 -8.50
CA ASP A 53 -0.57 -0.26 -9.78
C ASP A 53 0.92 0.06 -9.59
N ARG A 54 1.23 0.96 -8.65
CA ARG A 54 2.63 1.32 -8.32
C ARG A 54 3.43 0.13 -7.80
N ALA A 55 2.79 -0.75 -7.03
CA ALA A 55 3.42 -1.95 -6.50
C ALA A 55 3.77 -2.94 -7.61
N VAL A 56 2.81 -3.20 -8.50
CA VAL A 56 2.97 -4.09 -9.65
C VAL A 56 3.98 -3.54 -10.66
N ALA A 57 4.03 -2.22 -10.83
CA ALA A 57 5.00 -1.52 -11.67
C ALA A 57 6.44 -1.53 -11.12
N GLY A 58 6.65 -2.01 -9.88
CA GLY A 58 7.97 -2.00 -9.24
C GLY A 58 8.46 -0.60 -8.87
N GLU A 59 7.57 0.40 -8.75
CA GLU A 59 7.93 1.79 -8.41
C GLU A 59 8.17 2.00 -6.90
N LEU A 60 7.90 0.98 -6.09
CA LEU A 60 8.13 1.06 -4.65
C LEU A 60 9.63 0.87 -4.36
N PRO A 61 10.19 1.56 -3.35
CA PRO A 61 11.55 1.31 -2.92
C PRO A 61 11.69 -0.12 -2.39
N LYS A 62 12.90 -0.59 -2.13
CA LYS A 62 13.10 -1.89 -1.46
C LYS A 62 12.42 -1.89 -0.09
N LEU A 63 11.43 -2.75 0.10
CA LEU A 63 10.65 -2.92 1.34
C LEU A 63 10.98 -4.24 2.02
N ASP A 64 11.09 -4.22 3.34
CA ASP A 64 11.20 -5.42 4.18
C ASP A 64 9.82 -5.88 4.68
N ALA A 65 8.84 -4.97 4.74
CA ALA A 65 7.50 -5.23 5.22
C ALA A 65 6.48 -4.23 4.63
N VAL A 66 5.20 -4.60 4.73
CA VAL A 66 4.07 -3.76 4.33
C VAL A 66 3.00 -3.79 5.42
N LEU A 67 2.50 -2.62 5.80
CA LEU A 67 1.37 -2.46 6.71
C LEU A 67 0.13 -2.01 5.94
N VAL A 68 -0.87 -2.89 5.91
CA VAL A 68 -2.22 -2.54 5.50
C VAL A 68 -3.09 -2.43 6.75
N VAL A 69 -3.62 -1.22 7.00
CA VAL A 69 -4.54 -0.98 8.11
C VAL A 69 -5.94 -1.40 7.67
N ASN A 70 -6.60 -2.23 8.46
CA ASN A 70 -8.00 -2.60 8.23
C ASN A 70 -8.95 -1.43 8.60
N SER A 71 -8.96 -0.38 7.77
CA SER A 71 -9.72 0.85 8.00
C SER A 71 -10.96 0.99 7.11
N CYS A 72 -10.94 0.44 5.89
CA CYS A 72 -12.06 0.43 4.96
C CYS A 72 -12.04 -0.84 4.08
N ASP A 73 -13.15 -1.15 3.42
CA ASP A 73 -13.23 -2.33 2.54
C ASP A 73 -12.15 -2.33 1.43
N PRO A 74 -11.90 -1.22 0.71
CA PRO A 74 -10.81 -1.17 -0.26
C PRO A 74 -9.42 -1.51 0.33
N MET A 75 -9.10 -1.08 1.55
CA MET A 75 -7.82 -1.44 2.17
C MET A 75 -7.76 -2.94 2.51
N ARG A 76 -8.87 -3.56 2.90
CA ARG A 76 -8.92 -5.03 3.05
C ARG A 76 -8.67 -5.73 1.73
N ARG A 77 -9.25 -5.24 0.64
CA ARG A 77 -9.02 -5.76 -0.71
C ARG A 77 -7.59 -5.55 -1.19
N LEU A 78 -6.95 -4.44 -0.80
CA LEU A 78 -5.51 -4.27 -1.02
C LEU A 78 -4.72 -5.36 -0.31
N ALA A 79 -5.02 -5.68 0.95
CA ALA A 79 -4.35 -6.74 1.68
C ALA A 79 -4.57 -8.13 1.04
N ASP A 80 -5.77 -8.39 0.52
CA ASP A 80 -6.10 -9.63 -0.20
C ASP A 80 -5.26 -9.73 -1.49
N ALA A 81 -5.17 -8.64 -2.28
CA ALA A 81 -4.42 -8.59 -3.54
C ALA A 81 -2.90 -8.56 -3.35
N TRP A 82 -2.40 -8.23 -2.16
CA TRP A 82 -0.97 -8.15 -1.84
C TRP A 82 -0.35 -9.51 -1.47
N ARG A 83 -1.17 -10.52 -1.22
CA ARG A 83 -0.76 -11.88 -0.87
C ARG A 83 -0.66 -12.74 -2.11
#